data_AF-A0A970IV71-F1
#
_entry.id   AF-A0A970IV71-F1
#
_cell.length_a   1.000
_cell.length_b   1.000
_cell.length_c   1.000
_cell.angle_alpha   90.00
_cell.angle_beta   90.00
_cell.angle_gamma   90.00
#
_symmetry.space_group_name_H-M   'P 1'
#
loop_
_entity.id
_entity.type
_entity.pdbx_description
1 polymer ?
#
loop_
_entity_poly.entity_id
_entity_poly.type
_entity_poly.pdbx_seq_one_letter_code
_entity_poly.pdbx_strand_id
1 'polypeptide(L)'
;MPRHYFAIAKLNIMEYTEAASLFQSKRKTKHKPLYDMWLKSAVRYSQIIVDWYLSGHESRQDMDTLRSRAHDAFISNCNALSRNMNEAGIYSSWRAKLIDDRRIIGNFACYVHTTLGIAAR
;
A
#
# COMPACT_ATOMS: atom_id res chain seq x y z
N MET A 1 -18.88 6.44 -28.42
CA MET A 1 -19.85 6.05 -27.39
C MET A 1 -19.09 5.72 -26.10
N PRO A 2 -19.04 6.62 -25.10
CA PRO A 2 -18.23 6.38 -23.90
C PRO A 2 -19.05 5.62 -22.84
N ARG A 3 -18.75 4.33 -22.66
CA ARG A 3 -19.02 3.62 -21.41
C ARG A 3 -17.80 3.78 -20.51
N HIS A 4 -17.98 3.64 -19.19
CA HIS A 4 -16.96 3.66 -18.12
C HIS A 4 -16.79 4.95 -17.30
N TYR A 5 -17.86 5.73 -17.12
CA TYR A 5 -18.08 6.40 -15.84
C TYR A 5 -19.06 5.56 -15.00
N PHE A 6 -18.81 5.49 -13.70
CA PHE A 6 -19.58 4.79 -12.65
C PHE A 6 -19.33 3.29 -12.46
N ALA A 7 -18.21 2.99 -11.80
CA ALA A 7 -18.12 1.87 -10.86
C ALA A 7 -17.20 2.22 -9.68
N ILE A 8 -17.38 3.40 -9.07
CA ILE A 8 -16.83 3.72 -7.74
C ILE A 8 -17.86 3.31 -6.69
N ALA A 9 -18.29 2.05 -6.72
CA ALA A 9 -19.22 1.51 -5.74
C ALA A 9 -18.86 0.04 -5.47
N LYS A 10 -18.49 -0.24 -4.22
CA LYS A 10 -18.05 -1.52 -3.63
C LYS A 10 -16.59 -1.93 -3.87
N LEU A 11 -15.66 -1.00 -3.67
CA LEU A 11 -14.31 -1.40 -3.27
C LEU A 11 -14.35 -1.76 -1.79
N ASN A 12 -14.13 -3.04 -1.46
CA ASN A 12 -14.12 -3.56 -0.09
C ASN A 12 -13.20 -2.69 0.77
N ILE A 13 -13.82 -1.92 1.66
CA ILE A 13 -13.21 -0.76 2.30
C ILE A 13 -12.42 -1.29 3.50
N MET A 14 -11.14 -1.56 3.30
CA MET A 14 -10.23 -1.17 4.37
C MET A 14 -10.32 0.36 4.43
N GLU A 15 -10.91 0.87 5.50
CA GLU A 15 -11.06 2.31 5.68
C GLU A 15 -9.66 2.93 5.86
N TYR A 16 -9.47 4.12 5.31
CA TYR A 16 -8.27 4.96 5.50
C TYR A 16 -7.76 4.97 6.96
N THR A 17 -8.68 4.83 7.92
CA THR A 17 -8.42 4.75 9.36
C THR A 17 -7.43 3.64 9.76
N GLU A 18 -7.38 2.52 9.04
CA GLU A 18 -6.45 1.43 9.35
C GLU A 18 -5.01 1.76 8.94
N ALA A 19 -4.83 2.35 7.76
CA ALA A 19 -3.54 2.84 7.29
C ALA A 19 -3.02 3.97 8.18
N ALA A 20 -3.90 4.90 8.58
CA ALA A 20 -3.58 5.97 9.52
C ALA A 20 -3.19 5.40 10.90
N SER A 21 -3.90 4.40 11.40
CA SER A 21 -3.59 3.75 12.68
C SER A 21 -2.23 3.05 12.67
N LEU A 22 -1.90 2.31 11.61
CA LEU A 22 -0.57 1.70 11.46
C LEU A 22 0.52 2.77 11.33
N PHE A 23 0.27 3.81 10.54
CA PHE A 23 1.18 4.94 10.39
C PHE A 23 1.48 5.61 11.73
N GLN A 24 0.48 5.80 12.59
CA GLN A 24 0.65 6.34 13.94
C GLN A 24 1.36 5.36 14.89
N SER A 25 1.18 4.05 14.69
CA SER A 25 1.90 3.02 15.47
C SER A 25 3.40 2.91 15.13
N LYS A 26 3.92 3.75 14.22
CA LYS A 26 5.36 3.95 13.94
C LYS A 26 6.23 3.97 15.20
N ARG A 27 5.67 4.44 16.31
CA ARG A 27 6.33 4.55 17.62
C ARG A 27 6.48 3.25 18.41
N LYS A 28 5.85 2.13 18.00
CA LYS A 28 5.82 0.89 18.80
C LYS A 28 6.73 -0.21 18.29
N THR A 29 7.16 -0.20 17.02
CA THR A 29 8.06 -1.24 16.49
C THR A 29 9.52 -0.92 16.79
N LYS A 30 10.24 -1.90 17.38
CA LYS A 30 11.70 -1.84 17.53
C LYS A 30 12.43 -2.01 16.18
N HIS A 31 11.71 -2.41 15.12
CA HIS A 31 12.26 -2.70 13.79
C HIS A 31 12.13 -1.49 12.85
N LYS A 32 12.77 -0.37 13.21
CA LYS A 32 12.79 0.86 12.40
C LYS A 32 13.19 0.63 10.93
N PRO A 33 14.20 -0.20 10.60
CA PRO A 33 14.56 -0.48 9.20
C PRO A 33 13.42 -1.11 8.39
N LEU A 34 12.68 -2.07 8.97
CA LEU A 34 11.55 -2.73 8.29
C LEU A 34 10.40 -1.75 8.06
N TYR A 35 10.14 -0.88 9.03
CA TYR A 35 9.14 0.17 8.89
C TYR A 35 9.51 1.15 7.77
N ASP A 36 10.77 1.58 7.71
CA ASP A 36 11.24 2.50 6.68
C ASP A 36 11.21 1.86 5.29
N MET A 37 11.56 0.57 5.17
CA MET A 37 11.44 -0.19 3.92
C MET A 37 9.98 -0.32 3.47
N TRP A 38 9.07 -0.64 4.41
CA TRP A 38 7.64 -0.71 4.15
C TRP A 38 7.07 0.63 3.67
N LEU A 39 7.43 1.73 4.32
CA LEU A 39 6.98 3.07 3.94
C LEU A 39 7.49 3.44 2.54
N LYS A 40 8.79 3.21 2.27
CA LYS A 40 9.39 3.48 0.96
C LYS A 40 8.76 2.66 -0.16
N SER A 41 8.48 1.37 0.07
CA SER A 41 7.84 0.53 -0.95
C SER A 41 6.38 0.91 -1.18
N ALA A 42 5.64 1.35 -0.14
CA ALA A 42 4.30 1.90 -0.30
C ALA A 42 4.30 3.11 -1.23
N VAL A 43 5.15 4.10 -0.93
CA VAL A 43 5.31 5.32 -1.74
C VAL A 43 5.69 4.96 -3.18
N ARG A 44 6.68 4.08 -3.36
CA ARG A 44 7.16 3.70 -4.70
C ARG A 44 6.06 3.07 -5.54
N TYR A 45 5.30 2.12 -4.98
CA TYR A 45 4.19 1.49 -5.69
C TYR A 45 3.09 2.50 -6.02
N SER A 46 2.72 3.36 -5.05
CA SER A 46 1.70 4.38 -5.25
C SER A 46 2.07 5.43 -6.29
N GLN A 47 3.34 5.80 -6.41
CA GLN A 47 3.81 6.66 -7.51
C GLN A 47 3.65 5.97 -8.86
N ILE A 48 4.12 4.73 -8.99
CA ILE A 48 4.03 3.97 -10.26
C ILE A 48 2.57 3.79 -10.71
N ILE A 49 1.63 3.50 -9.81
CA ILE A 49 0.24 3.31 -10.20
C ILE A 49 -0.43 4.63 -10.61
N VAL A 50 -0.06 5.76 -9.99
CA VAL A 50 -0.50 7.09 -10.42
C VAL A 50 0.07 7.43 -11.79
N ASP A 51 1.37 7.22 -12.00
CA ASP A 51 2.02 7.43 -13.30
C ASP A 51 1.38 6.55 -14.39
N TRP A 52 1.11 5.27 -14.08
CA TRP A 52 0.40 4.33 -14.97
C TRP A 52 -1.02 4.80 -15.30
N TYR A 53 -1.72 5.38 -14.33
CA TYR A 53 -3.07 5.91 -14.56
C TYR A 53 -3.03 7.14 -15.47
N LEU A 54 -2.02 7.99 -15.32
CA LEU A 54 -1.83 9.20 -16.11
C LEU A 54 -1.19 8.94 -17.49
N SER A 55 -0.58 7.78 -17.70
CA SER A 55 0.05 7.43 -18.98
C SER A 55 -0.95 7.00 -20.06
N GLY A 56 -0.58 7.21 -21.32
CA GLY A 56 -1.31 6.73 -22.49
C GLY A 56 -1.23 5.22 -22.65
N HIS A 57 -2.11 4.65 -23.48
CA HIS A 57 -2.28 3.19 -23.62
C HIS A 57 -0.98 2.42 -23.92
N GLU A 58 -0.16 2.92 -24.85
CA GLU A 58 1.10 2.28 -25.25
C GLU A 58 2.11 2.24 -24.09
N SER A 59 2.25 3.34 -23.36
CA SER A 59 3.17 3.46 -22.21
C SER A 59 2.75 2.59 -21.01
N ARG A 60 1.46 2.28 -20.85
CA ARG A 60 0.98 1.42 -19.75
C ARG A 60 1.53 0.00 -19.85
N GLN A 61 1.67 -0.53 -21.06
CA GLN A 61 2.14 -1.89 -21.28
C GLN A 61 3.60 -2.06 -20.80
N ASP A 62 4.44 -1.06 -21.07
CA ASP A 62 5.83 -1.03 -20.60
C ASP A 62 5.92 -0.92 -19.07
N MET A 63 4.96 -0.23 -18.46
CA MET A 63 4.91 0.00 -17.02
C MET A 63 4.33 -1.19 -16.23
N ASP A 64 3.62 -2.12 -16.86
CA ASP A 64 2.93 -3.22 -16.15
C ASP A 64 3.90 -4.13 -15.40
N THR A 65 5.05 -4.43 -15.99
CA THR A 65 6.12 -5.21 -15.34
C THR A 65 6.68 -4.47 -14.13
N LEU A 66 6.94 -3.16 -14.27
CA LEU A 66 7.46 -2.32 -13.19
C LEU A 66 6.44 -2.21 -12.03
N ARG A 67 5.17 -1.97 -12.36
CA ARG A 67 4.05 -1.92 -11.41
C ARG A 67 3.93 -3.22 -10.63
N SER A 68 3.98 -4.36 -11.32
CA SER A 68 3.85 -5.68 -10.69
C SER A 68 5.00 -5.95 -9.71
N ARG A 69 6.25 -5.69 -10.12
CA ARG A 69 7.43 -5.85 -9.26
C ARG A 69 7.40 -4.95 -8.03
N ALA A 70 7.00 -3.69 -8.19
CA ALA A 70 6.88 -2.76 -7.07
C ALA A 70 5.78 -3.21 -6.09
N HIS A 71 4.68 -3.75 -6.60
CA HIS A 71 3.62 -4.31 -5.76
C HIS A 71 4.09 -5.52 -4.97
N ASP A 72 4.79 -6.46 -5.61
CA ASP A 72 5.32 -7.65 -4.96
C ASP A 72 6.31 -7.30 -3.85
N ALA A 73 7.16 -6.29 -4.10
CA ALA A 73 8.05 -5.75 -3.09
C ALA A 73 7.28 -5.14 -1.89
N PHE A 74 6.20 -4.40 -2.15
CA PHE A 74 5.35 -3.87 -1.09
C PHE A 74 4.67 -4.98 -0.26
N ILE A 75 4.10 -5.99 -0.91
CA ILE A 75 3.51 -7.16 -0.24
C ILE A 75 4.54 -7.88 0.63
N SER A 76 5.76 -8.10 0.11
CA SER A 76 6.85 -8.73 0.86
C SER A 76 7.21 -7.93 2.12
N ASN A 77 7.31 -6.60 2.00
CA ASN A 77 7.58 -5.74 3.15
C ASN A 77 6.44 -5.72 4.17
N CYS A 78 5.18 -5.77 3.73
CA CYS A 78 4.03 -5.94 4.63
C CYS A 78 4.13 -7.24 5.45
N ASN A 79 4.47 -8.35 4.78
CA ASN A 79 4.63 -9.65 5.43
C ASN A 79 5.80 -9.66 6.42
N ALA A 80 6.94 -9.11 6.04
CA ALA A 80 8.12 -9.02 6.89
C ALA A 80 7.87 -8.18 8.14
N LEU A 81 7.24 -7.01 7.98
CA LEU A 81 6.90 -6.11 9.08
C LEU A 81 5.90 -6.76 10.05
N SER A 82 4.81 -7.34 9.54
CA SER A 82 3.79 -7.99 10.39
C SER A 82 4.37 -9.17 11.19
N ARG A 83 5.19 -10.02 10.54
CA ARG A 83 5.85 -11.15 11.22
C ARG A 83 6.72 -10.66 12.39
N ASN A 84 7.59 -9.69 12.14
CA ASN A 84 8.50 -9.15 13.17
C ASN A 84 7.72 -8.43 14.28
N MET A 85 6.63 -7.73 13.96
CA MET A 85 5.75 -7.14 14.98
C MET A 85 5.18 -8.21 15.90
N ASN A 86 4.64 -9.32 15.36
CA ASN A 86 4.09 -10.41 16.16
C ASN A 86 5.16 -11.09 17.02
N GLU A 87 6.35 -11.35 16.48
CA GLU A 87 7.50 -11.91 17.22
C GLU A 87 7.94 -11.00 18.37
N ALA A 88 7.83 -9.68 18.19
CA ALA A 88 8.09 -8.68 19.23
C ALA A 88 6.93 -8.49 20.23
N GLY A 89 5.87 -9.30 20.16
CA GLY A 89 4.68 -9.20 21.01
C GLY A 89 3.75 -8.02 20.66
N ILE A 90 3.96 -7.38 19.51
CA ILE A 90 3.13 -6.27 19.02
C ILE A 90 2.07 -6.84 18.09
N TYR A 91 0.82 -6.78 18.51
CA TYR A 91 -0.30 -7.31 17.74
C TYR A 91 -0.42 -6.63 16.36
N SER A 92 -0.29 -7.40 15.28
CA SER A 92 -0.32 -6.90 13.89
C SER A 92 -1.53 -7.39 13.08
N SER A 93 -2.73 -7.34 13.67
CA SER A 93 -3.98 -7.77 13.00
C SER A 93 -4.29 -7.04 11.69
N TRP A 94 -3.74 -5.84 11.48
CA TRP A 94 -3.89 -5.09 10.24
C TRP A 94 -3.50 -5.93 9.01
N ARG A 95 -2.48 -6.78 9.11
CA ARG A 95 -2.06 -7.61 7.96
C ARG A 95 -3.09 -8.69 7.61
N ALA A 96 -3.76 -9.26 8.61
CA ALA A 96 -4.80 -10.26 8.39
C ALA A 96 -6.03 -9.66 7.70
N LYS A 97 -6.34 -8.38 7.98
CA LYS A 97 -7.46 -7.65 7.36
C LYS A 97 -7.26 -7.36 5.87
N LEU A 98 -6.00 -7.20 5.44
CA LEU A 98 -5.66 -7.02 4.04
C LEU A 98 -5.98 -8.25 3.17
N ILE A 99 -6.17 -9.41 3.81
CA ILE A 99 -6.25 -10.74 3.17
C ILE A 99 -5.09 -10.95 2.17
N ASP A 100 -5.08 -12.01 1.37
CA ASP A 100 -4.12 -12.17 0.27
C ASP A 100 -4.70 -11.64 -1.05
N ASP A 101 -5.45 -10.53 -0.96
CA ASP A 101 -6.01 -9.83 -2.13
C ASP A 101 -5.08 -8.69 -2.54
N ARG A 102 -4.41 -8.89 -3.69
CA ARG A 102 -3.52 -7.90 -4.31
C ARG A 102 -4.21 -6.54 -4.47
N ARG A 103 -5.48 -6.47 -4.84
CA ARG A 103 -6.17 -5.19 -5.05
C ARG A 103 -6.33 -4.42 -3.73
N ILE A 104 -6.67 -5.12 -2.64
CA ILE A 104 -6.81 -4.53 -1.32
C ILE A 104 -5.45 -4.04 -0.81
N ILE A 105 -4.40 -4.84 -0.99
CA ILE A 105 -3.03 -4.45 -0.61
C ILE A 105 -2.55 -3.26 -1.47
N GLY A 106 -2.91 -3.19 -2.75
CA GLY A 106 -2.61 -2.03 -3.59
C GLY A 106 -3.27 -0.74 -3.07
N ASN A 107 -4.55 -0.82 -2.70
CA ASN A 107 -5.26 0.32 -2.09
C ASN A 107 -4.62 0.74 -0.76
N PHE A 108 -4.14 -0.24 0.03
CA PHE A 108 -3.42 0.03 1.27
C PHE A 108 -2.21 0.94 1.06
N ALA A 109 -1.36 0.61 0.07
CA ALA A 109 -0.19 1.41 -0.26
C ALA A 109 -0.58 2.87 -0.56
N CYS A 110 -1.65 3.07 -1.34
CA CYS A 110 -2.15 4.40 -1.66
C CYS A 110 -2.62 5.17 -0.43
N TYR A 111 -3.30 4.51 0.53
CA TYR A 111 -3.67 5.16 1.79
C TYR A 111 -2.45 5.52 2.65
N VAL A 112 -1.43 4.67 2.68
CA VAL A 112 -0.16 4.97 3.37
C VAL A 112 0.53 6.17 2.73
N HIS A 113 0.60 6.21 1.40
CA HIS A 113 1.16 7.34 0.65
C HIS A 113 0.41 8.65 0.94
N THR A 114 -0.93 8.63 0.90
CA THR A 114 -1.77 9.79 1.25
C THR A 114 -1.52 10.25 2.68
N THR A 115 -1.48 9.32 3.64
CA THR A 115 -1.23 9.63 5.05
C THR A 115 0.13 10.30 5.25
N LEU A 116 1.17 9.78 4.59
CA LEU A 116 2.50 10.37 4.63
C LEU A 116 2.52 11.79 4.06
N GLY A 117 1.87 12.01 2.91
CA GLY A 117 1.77 13.34 2.29
C GLY A 117 1.02 14.36 3.15
N ILE A 118 -0.03 13.94 3.87
CA ILE A 118 -0.74 14.79 4.83
C ILE A 118 0.16 15.11 6.03
N ALA A 119 0.89 14.13 6.57
CA ALA A 119 1.73 14.29 7.75
C ALA A 119 3.04 15.08 7.51
N ALA A 120 3.45 15.25 6.24
CA ALA A 120 4.65 16.00 5.87
C ALA A 120 4.43 17.51 5.68
N ARG A 121 3.19 17.99 5.89
CA ARG A 121 2.85 19.41 5.94
C ARG A 121 3.27 20.02 7.27
#